data_AF-A0A3N5FB04-F1
#
_entry.id   AF-A0A3N5FB04-F1
#
_cell.length_a   1.000
_cell.length_b   1.000
_cell.length_c   1.000
_cell.angle_alpha   90.00
_cell.angle_beta   90.00
_cell.angle_gamma   90.00
#
_symmetry.space_group_name_H-M   'P 1'
#
loop_
_entity.id
_entity.type
_entity.pdbx_description
1 polymer ?
#
loop_
_entity_poly.entity_id
_entity_poly.type
_entity_poly.pdbx_seq_one_letter_code
_entity_poly.pdbx_strand_id
1 'polypeptide(L)'
;MEQAQLELQLKVWKELAISKQVLMRTATDALKLDPNCSQDELKVALETFIRKISKADAEVVQAREQAKQAIADLEKKLAITERAQSVAEASAADLKAKLENTTQEIAIERAAAAKEQQKLKTLFAEKEKALKAINTALADTPENVLKKMNTFKKQKQDEADARREVEASFQTLRREKQQQDQKTASVQENSAKLVTQYRDVHALSLKLHEQLKSLEAKDLPVVPELDDTLIQAIENPDAKPETKAKDKEKGKK
;
A
#
# COMPACT_ATOMS: atom_id res chain seq x y z
N MET A 1 -82.07 96.60 69.21
CA MET A 1 -81.38 96.22 67.95
C MET A 1 -79.90 96.52 68.03
N GLU A 2 -79.50 97.73 68.44
CA GLU A 2 -78.10 98.17 68.51
C GLU A 2 -77.24 97.41 69.56
N GLN A 3 -77.81 97.07 70.71
CA GLN A 3 -77.11 96.38 71.80
C GLN A 3 -76.79 94.90 71.49
N ALA A 4 -77.71 94.19 70.83
CA ALA A 4 -77.50 92.80 70.38
C ALA A 4 -76.43 92.71 69.28
N GLN A 5 -76.32 93.75 68.44
CA GLN A 5 -75.31 93.84 67.40
C GLN A 5 -73.91 94.13 67.99
N LEU A 6 -73.84 94.96 69.05
CA LEU A 6 -72.60 95.20 69.80
C LEU A 6 -72.10 93.93 70.52
N GLU A 7 -73.00 93.17 71.14
CA GLU A 7 -72.65 91.88 71.78
C GLU A 7 -72.15 90.84 70.78
N LEU A 8 -72.76 90.78 69.60
CA LEU A 8 -72.30 89.90 68.51
C LEU A 8 -70.90 90.31 68.04
N GLN A 9 -70.66 91.62 67.83
CA GLN A 9 -69.33 92.12 67.49
C GLN A 9 -68.30 91.74 68.56
N LEU A 10 -68.61 91.94 69.85
CA LEU A 10 -67.71 91.57 70.94
C LEU A 10 -67.40 90.06 70.96
N LYS A 11 -68.36 89.19 70.66
CA LYS A 11 -68.12 87.74 70.51
C LYS A 11 -67.18 87.45 69.35
N VAL A 12 -67.41 88.06 68.18
CA VAL A 12 -66.53 87.92 67.01
C VAL A 12 -65.11 88.39 67.31
N TRP A 13 -64.94 89.52 68.00
CA TRP A 13 -63.63 90.03 68.41
C TRP A 13 -62.94 89.09 69.41
N LYS A 14 -63.68 88.51 70.36
CA LYS A 14 -63.15 87.51 71.31
C LYS A 14 -62.72 86.23 70.60
N GLU A 15 -63.54 85.69 69.72
CA GLU A 15 -63.20 84.49 68.94
C GLU A 15 -62.00 84.73 68.03
N LEU A 16 -61.93 85.91 67.37
CA LEU A 16 -60.79 86.31 66.56
C LEU A 16 -59.51 86.43 67.40
N ALA A 17 -59.60 87.01 68.60
CA ALA A 17 -58.47 87.13 69.52
C ALA A 17 -57.98 85.76 70.01
N ILE A 18 -58.91 84.86 70.38
CA ILE A 18 -58.59 83.47 70.78
C ILE A 18 -57.93 82.73 69.61
N SER A 19 -58.52 82.79 68.42
CA SER A 19 -57.98 82.17 67.21
C SER A 19 -56.57 82.68 66.89
N LYS A 20 -56.35 84.00 66.97
CA LYS A 20 -55.02 84.61 66.82
C LYS A 20 -54.04 84.10 67.87
N GLN A 21 -54.45 84.01 69.14
CA GLN A 21 -53.59 83.53 70.22
C GLN A 21 -53.21 82.06 70.04
N VAL A 22 -54.15 81.22 69.62
CA VAL A 22 -53.92 79.79 69.31
C VAL A 22 -52.95 79.68 68.12
N LEU A 23 -53.14 80.46 67.05
CA LEU A 23 -52.25 80.48 65.90
C LEU A 23 -50.83 80.90 66.27
N MET A 24 -50.69 81.99 67.04
CA MET A 24 -49.38 82.47 67.50
C MET A 24 -48.67 81.43 68.36
N ARG A 25 -49.37 80.78 69.31
CA ARG A 25 -48.79 79.69 70.13
C ARG A 25 -48.37 78.50 69.29
N THR A 26 -49.23 78.05 68.38
CA THR A 26 -48.94 76.90 67.51
C THR A 26 -47.74 77.16 66.60
N ALA A 27 -47.63 78.37 66.04
CA ALA A 27 -46.48 78.77 65.23
C ALA A 27 -45.19 78.88 66.05
N THR A 28 -45.29 79.41 67.28
CA THR A 28 -44.18 79.51 68.23
C THR A 28 -43.68 78.12 68.63
N ASP A 29 -44.58 77.20 68.96
CA ASP A 29 -44.28 75.81 69.30
C ASP A 29 -43.66 75.06 68.10
N ALA A 30 -44.21 75.24 66.89
CA ALA A 30 -43.71 74.60 65.67
C ALA A 30 -42.29 75.06 65.30
N LEU A 31 -42.00 76.35 65.50
CA LEU A 31 -40.67 76.94 65.30
C LEU A 31 -39.74 76.77 66.50
N LYS A 32 -40.22 76.20 67.61
CA LYS A 32 -39.50 76.02 68.88
C LYS A 32 -38.95 77.34 69.44
N LEU A 33 -39.77 78.40 69.37
CA LEU A 33 -39.47 79.71 69.93
C LEU A 33 -39.99 79.81 71.38
N ASP A 34 -39.54 80.83 72.12
CA ASP A 34 -40.05 81.10 73.47
C ASP A 34 -41.55 81.47 73.41
N PRO A 35 -42.42 80.91 74.28
CA PRO A 35 -43.85 81.27 74.37
C PRO A 35 -44.16 82.76 74.54
N ASN A 36 -43.20 83.55 75.03
CA ASN A 36 -43.29 85.01 75.20
C ASN A 36 -42.57 85.80 74.10
N CYS A 37 -42.19 85.18 72.97
CA CYS A 37 -41.51 85.87 71.88
C CYS A 37 -42.32 87.06 71.36
N SER A 38 -41.61 88.12 70.96
CA SER A 38 -42.25 89.29 70.36
C SER A 38 -42.84 88.93 68.99
N GLN A 39 -43.83 89.71 68.55
CA GLN A 39 -44.43 89.52 67.23
C GLN A 39 -43.39 89.64 66.10
N ASP A 40 -42.35 90.45 66.28
CA ASP A 40 -41.31 90.64 65.28
C ASP A 40 -40.30 89.49 65.27
N GLU A 41 -39.97 88.90 66.42
CA GLU A 41 -39.19 87.66 66.49
C GLU A 41 -39.90 86.49 65.80
N LEU A 42 -41.22 86.35 66.01
CA LEU A 42 -42.01 85.32 65.33
C LEU A 42 -42.03 85.52 63.81
N LYS A 43 -42.20 86.77 63.33
CA LYS A 43 -42.14 87.08 61.89
C LYS A 43 -40.78 86.73 61.30
N VAL A 44 -39.69 87.16 61.93
CA VAL A 44 -38.32 86.89 61.45
C VAL A 44 -38.03 85.40 61.41
N ALA A 45 -38.49 84.64 62.42
CA ALA A 45 -38.34 83.19 62.45
C ALA A 45 -39.17 82.49 61.37
N LEU A 46 -40.42 82.91 61.14
CA LEU A 46 -41.27 82.41 60.05
C LEU A 46 -40.63 82.69 58.69
N GLU A 47 -40.17 83.93 58.43
CA GLU A 47 -39.50 84.28 57.18
C GLU A 47 -38.20 83.47 56.97
N THR A 48 -37.42 83.28 58.03
CA THR A 48 -36.20 82.46 57.98
C THR A 48 -36.53 81.00 57.68
N PHE A 49 -37.58 80.46 58.30
CA PHE A 49 -38.03 79.10 58.07
C PHE A 49 -38.57 78.90 56.65
N ILE A 50 -39.38 79.83 56.14
CA ILE A 50 -39.87 79.82 54.75
C ILE A 50 -38.69 79.84 53.77
N ARG A 51 -37.69 80.71 54.00
CA ARG A 51 -36.46 80.75 53.16
C ARG A 51 -35.67 79.44 53.22
N LYS A 52 -35.59 78.81 54.40
CA LYS A 52 -34.93 77.51 54.56
C LYS A 52 -35.68 76.41 53.81
N ILE A 53 -37.01 76.37 53.90
CA ILE A 53 -37.84 75.43 53.13
C ILE A 53 -37.64 75.65 51.63
N SER A 54 -37.76 76.90 51.14
CA SER A 54 -37.58 77.16 49.72
C SER A 54 -36.20 76.77 49.21
N LYS A 55 -35.16 76.95 50.03
CA LYS A 55 -33.80 76.53 49.71
C LYS A 55 -33.68 74.99 49.69
N ALA A 56 -34.22 74.31 50.70
CA ALA A 56 -34.22 72.85 50.77
C ALA A 56 -35.01 72.22 49.60
N ASP A 57 -36.16 72.79 49.24
CA ASP A 57 -36.94 72.33 48.08
C ASP A 57 -36.16 72.50 46.78
N ALA A 58 -35.48 73.65 46.60
CA ALA A 58 -34.61 73.87 45.44
C ALA A 58 -33.45 72.86 45.38
N GLU A 59 -32.80 72.58 46.51
CA GLU A 59 -31.73 71.58 46.62
C GLU A 59 -32.24 70.16 46.31
N VAL A 60 -33.43 69.79 46.80
CA VAL A 60 -34.05 68.49 46.51
C VAL A 60 -34.39 68.35 45.03
N VAL A 61 -34.93 69.40 44.39
CA VAL A 61 -35.21 69.40 42.95
C VAL A 61 -33.91 69.25 42.16
N GLN A 62 -32.87 70.01 42.52
CA GLN A 62 -31.56 69.93 41.87
C GLN A 62 -30.93 68.55 42.04
N ALA A 63 -30.94 67.99 43.25
CA ALA A 63 -30.40 66.66 43.54
C ALA A 63 -31.16 65.56 42.78
N ARG A 64 -32.49 65.66 42.69
CA ARG A 64 -33.30 64.73 41.89
C ARG A 64 -32.95 64.80 40.41
N GLU A 65 -32.73 65.99 39.87
CA GLU A 65 -32.38 66.13 38.45
C GLU A 65 -30.97 65.61 38.16
N GLN A 66 -30.00 65.89 39.04
CA GLN A 66 -28.65 65.32 38.95
C GLN A 66 -28.66 63.79 39.05
N ALA A 67 -29.47 63.24 39.96
CA ALA A 67 -29.61 61.79 40.10
C ALA A 67 -30.24 61.15 38.85
N LYS A 68 -31.26 61.77 38.25
CA LYS A 68 -31.84 61.30 36.98
C LYS A 68 -30.82 61.31 35.86
N GLN A 69 -30.04 62.38 35.73
CA GLN A 69 -29.00 62.46 34.71
C GLN A 69 -27.93 61.38 34.92
N ALA A 70 -27.49 61.16 36.16
CA ALA A 70 -26.52 60.13 36.48
C ALA A 70 -27.04 58.71 36.20
N ILE A 71 -28.32 58.43 36.49
CA ILE A 71 -28.96 57.14 36.17
C ILE A 71 -29.00 56.95 34.65
N ALA A 72 -29.44 57.96 33.89
CA ALA A 72 -29.49 57.87 32.43
C ALA A 72 -28.10 57.63 31.82
N ASP A 73 -27.06 58.28 32.35
CA ASP A 73 -25.68 58.08 31.90
C ASP A 73 -25.16 56.68 32.24
N LEU A 74 -25.52 56.14 33.42
CA LEU A 74 -25.16 54.78 33.81
C LEU A 74 -25.89 53.72 32.97
N GLU A 75 -27.18 53.89 32.73
CA GLU A 75 -27.97 53.00 31.86
C GLU A 75 -27.40 52.97 30.44
N LYS A 76 -27.01 54.13 29.90
CA LYS A 76 -26.35 54.21 28.59
C LYS A 76 -25.01 53.48 28.58
N LYS A 77 -24.19 53.66 29.61
CA LYS A 77 -22.90 52.95 29.73
C LYS A 77 -23.11 51.44 29.86
N LEU A 78 -24.07 51.02 30.67
CA LEU A 78 -24.42 49.62 30.88
C LEU A 78 -24.86 48.95 29.58
N ALA A 79 -25.73 49.59 28.81
CA ALA A 79 -26.16 49.08 27.51
C ALA A 79 -24.99 48.95 26.49
N ILE A 80 -24.03 49.90 26.52
CA ILE A 80 -22.83 49.81 25.68
C ILE A 80 -21.95 48.64 26.14
N THR A 81 -21.73 48.49 27.44
CA THR A 81 -20.89 47.42 27.98
C THR A 81 -21.49 46.03 27.77
N GLU A 82 -22.81 45.87 27.92
CA GLU A 82 -23.48 44.60 27.65
C GLU A 82 -23.36 44.18 26.18
N ARG A 83 -23.52 45.14 25.25
CA ARG A 83 -23.28 44.88 23.82
C ARG A 83 -21.84 44.50 23.54
N ALA A 84 -20.88 45.22 24.14
CA ALA A 84 -19.46 44.92 23.98
C ALA A 84 -19.12 43.53 24.55
N GLN A 85 -19.68 43.18 25.70
CA GLN A 85 -19.53 41.86 26.32
C GLN A 85 -20.10 40.76 25.43
N SER A 86 -21.31 40.92 24.91
CA SER A 86 -21.92 39.94 24.00
C SER A 86 -21.08 39.70 22.76
N VAL A 87 -20.53 40.76 22.14
CA VAL A 87 -19.64 40.65 20.98
C VAL A 87 -18.33 39.94 21.37
N ALA A 88 -17.76 40.26 22.53
CA ALA A 88 -16.54 39.62 23.01
C ALA A 88 -16.75 38.12 23.29
N GLU A 89 -17.87 37.75 23.91
CA GLU A 89 -18.24 36.36 24.18
C GLU A 89 -18.46 35.57 22.88
N ALA A 90 -19.15 36.16 21.90
CA ALA A 90 -19.35 35.55 20.59
C ALA A 90 -18.00 35.33 19.86
N SER A 91 -17.10 36.32 19.90
CA SER A 91 -15.77 36.19 19.32
C SER A 91 -14.93 35.14 20.04
N ALA A 92 -15.01 35.05 21.38
CA ALA A 92 -14.29 34.04 22.15
C ALA A 92 -14.79 32.62 21.83
N ALA A 93 -16.11 32.44 21.67
CA ALA A 93 -16.70 31.17 21.28
C ALA A 93 -16.25 30.73 19.87
N ASP A 94 -16.26 31.66 18.89
CA ASP A 94 -15.79 31.38 17.52
C ASP A 94 -14.29 31.03 17.48
N LEU A 95 -13.45 31.79 18.20
CA LEU A 95 -12.01 31.50 18.29
C LEU A 95 -11.75 30.14 18.94
N LYS A 96 -12.52 29.78 19.98
CA LYS A 96 -12.40 28.47 20.62
C LYS A 96 -12.79 27.34 19.66
N ALA A 97 -13.89 27.49 18.92
CA ALA A 97 -14.30 26.50 17.92
C ALA A 97 -13.25 26.33 16.81
N LYS A 98 -12.66 27.43 16.32
CA LYS A 98 -11.56 27.40 15.35
C LYS A 98 -10.30 26.73 15.90
N LEU A 99 -9.95 26.99 17.15
CA LEU A 99 -8.80 26.36 17.81
C LEU A 99 -9.02 24.85 17.94
N GLU A 100 -10.21 24.41 18.35
CA GLU A 100 -10.54 22.99 18.46
C GLU A 100 -10.48 22.30 17.08
N ASN A 101 -11.07 22.90 16.04
CA ASN A 101 -11.04 22.37 14.68
C ASN A 101 -9.60 22.27 14.13
N THR A 102 -8.82 23.34 14.22
CA THR A 102 -7.42 23.33 13.74
C THR A 102 -6.55 22.34 14.51
N THR A 103 -6.80 22.16 15.81
CA THR A 103 -6.09 21.15 16.62
C THR A 103 -6.43 19.73 16.14
N GLN A 104 -7.69 19.46 15.81
CA GLN A 104 -8.10 18.17 15.24
C GLN A 104 -7.49 17.94 13.85
N GLU A 105 -7.49 18.96 12.98
CA GLU A 105 -6.85 18.90 11.66
C GLU A 105 -5.37 18.59 11.77
N ILE A 106 -4.63 19.30 12.65
CA ILE A 106 -3.21 19.04 12.90
C ILE A 106 -2.99 17.61 13.40
N ALA A 107 -3.86 17.09 14.27
CA ALA A 107 -3.75 15.72 14.75
C ALA A 107 -3.94 14.69 13.62
N ILE A 108 -4.91 14.92 12.74
CA ILE A 108 -5.17 14.09 11.56
C ILE A 108 -3.98 14.14 10.60
N GLU A 109 -3.48 15.33 10.28
CA GLU A 109 -2.32 15.52 9.39
C GLU A 109 -1.07 14.86 9.96
N ARG A 110 -0.79 15.00 11.26
CA ARG A 110 0.34 14.32 11.91
C ARG A 110 0.21 12.80 11.84
N ALA A 111 -0.98 12.26 12.05
CA ALA A 111 -1.22 10.83 11.93
C ALA A 111 -1.04 10.33 10.48
N ALA A 112 -1.51 11.09 9.50
CA ALA A 112 -1.32 10.79 8.08
C ALA A 112 0.16 10.85 7.68
N ALA A 113 0.88 11.90 8.10
CA ALA A 113 2.30 12.06 7.86
C ALA A 113 3.13 10.95 8.51
N ALA A 114 2.79 10.53 9.73
CA ALA A 114 3.46 9.40 10.40
C ALA A 114 3.27 8.09 9.63
N LYS A 115 2.06 7.81 9.13
CA LYS A 115 1.77 6.64 8.29
C LYS A 115 2.57 6.68 6.99
N GLU A 116 2.65 7.84 6.35
CA GLU A 116 3.40 7.99 5.10
C GLU A 116 4.91 7.83 5.32
N GLN A 117 5.45 8.42 6.39
CA GLN A 117 6.84 8.19 6.79
C GLN A 117 7.14 6.72 7.06
N GLN A 118 6.21 5.98 7.69
CA GLN A 118 6.38 4.55 7.91
C GLN A 118 6.43 3.77 6.59
N LYS A 119 5.53 4.07 5.64
CA LYS A 119 5.55 3.46 4.30
C LYS A 119 6.83 3.78 3.54
N LEU A 120 7.32 5.02 3.60
CA LEU A 120 8.57 5.40 2.95
C LEU A 120 9.76 4.65 3.58
N LYS A 121 9.77 4.47 4.90
CA LYS A 121 10.78 3.65 5.59
C LYS A 121 10.74 2.19 5.16
N THR A 122 9.55 1.59 5.02
CA THR A 122 9.43 0.20 4.56
C THR A 122 9.89 0.06 3.11
N LEU A 123 9.48 0.98 2.22
CA LEU A 123 9.93 1.00 0.83
C LEU A 123 11.45 1.19 0.73
N PHE A 124 12.03 2.07 1.55
CA PHE A 124 13.47 2.26 1.59
C PHE A 124 14.21 0.99 2.01
N ALA A 125 13.74 0.32 3.08
CA ALA A 125 14.32 -0.94 3.53
C ALA A 125 14.21 -2.06 2.48
N GLU A 126 13.09 -2.14 1.75
CA GLU A 126 12.92 -3.06 0.62
C GLU A 126 13.88 -2.75 -0.53
N LYS A 127 14.02 -1.48 -0.90
CA LYS A 127 14.97 -1.05 -1.94
C LYS A 127 16.41 -1.30 -1.53
N GLU A 128 16.78 -1.09 -0.27
CA GLU A 128 18.12 -1.41 0.23
C GLU A 128 18.41 -2.91 0.17
N LYS A 129 17.44 -3.76 0.56
CA LYS A 129 17.55 -5.22 0.39
C LYS A 129 17.68 -5.61 -1.08
N ALA A 130 16.88 -5.02 -1.95
CA ALA A 130 16.94 -5.27 -3.39
C ALA A 130 18.29 -4.84 -3.96
N LEU A 131 18.83 -3.68 -3.56
CA LEU A 131 20.16 -3.22 -3.97
C LEU A 131 21.25 -4.16 -3.47
N LYS A 132 21.18 -4.67 -2.24
CA LYS A 132 22.13 -5.68 -1.75
C LYS A 132 22.04 -6.98 -2.53
N ALA A 133 20.83 -7.44 -2.86
CA ALA A 133 20.62 -8.63 -3.69
C ALA A 133 21.16 -8.43 -5.12
N ILE A 134 20.89 -7.28 -5.72
CA ILE A 134 21.43 -6.88 -7.03
C ILE A 134 22.95 -6.83 -6.96
N ASN A 135 23.53 -6.18 -5.95
CA ASN A 135 24.98 -6.10 -5.80
C ASN A 135 25.58 -7.49 -5.59
N THR A 136 24.93 -8.38 -4.84
CA THR A 136 25.38 -9.78 -4.69
C THR A 136 25.27 -10.57 -5.99
N ALA A 137 24.23 -10.34 -6.79
CA ALA A 137 24.01 -11.03 -8.06
C ALA A 137 24.91 -10.50 -9.18
N LEU A 138 25.17 -9.18 -9.21
CA LEU A 138 26.07 -8.52 -10.16
C LEU A 138 27.54 -8.65 -9.75
N ALA A 139 27.83 -8.80 -8.46
CA ALA A 139 29.09 -9.32 -7.98
C ALA A 139 29.16 -10.81 -8.30
N ASP A 140 29.38 -11.11 -9.58
CA ASP A 140 30.26 -12.21 -9.93
C ASP A 140 31.59 -11.89 -9.23
N THR A 141 31.72 -12.31 -7.97
CA THR A 141 32.97 -12.14 -7.21
C THR A 141 34.10 -12.69 -8.07
N PRO A 142 35.32 -12.14 -8.00
CA PRO A 142 36.46 -12.71 -8.71
C PRO A 142 36.57 -14.23 -8.44
N GLU A 143 36.13 -14.68 -7.26
CA GLU A 143 35.99 -16.10 -6.93
C GLU A 143 34.95 -16.87 -7.78
N ASN A 144 33.76 -16.31 -8.03
CA ASN A 144 32.75 -16.94 -8.91
C ASN A 144 33.18 -16.94 -10.38
N VAL A 145 33.83 -15.86 -10.85
CA VAL A 145 34.43 -15.82 -12.19
C VAL A 145 35.52 -16.88 -12.33
N LEU A 146 36.39 -17.02 -11.32
CA LEU A 146 37.43 -18.04 -11.29
C LEU A 146 36.85 -19.46 -11.26
N LYS A 147 35.79 -19.70 -10.47
CA LYS A 147 35.08 -21.00 -10.45
C LYS A 147 34.49 -21.32 -11.81
N LYS A 148 33.75 -20.40 -12.44
CA LYS A 148 33.21 -20.56 -13.80
C LYS A 148 34.32 -20.80 -14.83
N MET A 149 35.42 -20.06 -14.76
CA MET A 149 36.57 -20.23 -15.66
C MET A 149 37.23 -21.60 -15.48
N ASN A 150 37.39 -22.09 -14.25
CA ASN A 150 37.97 -23.40 -13.98
C ASN A 150 37.06 -24.53 -14.47
N THR A 151 35.75 -24.41 -14.27
CA THR A 151 34.77 -25.36 -14.85
C THR A 151 34.84 -25.38 -16.37
N PHE A 152 34.92 -24.22 -17.01
CA PHE A 152 35.04 -24.11 -18.46
C PHE A 152 36.35 -24.72 -18.99
N LYS A 153 37.47 -24.47 -18.31
CA LYS A 153 38.77 -25.09 -18.63
C LYS A 153 38.69 -26.61 -18.53
N LYS A 154 38.06 -27.13 -17.47
CA LYS A 154 37.87 -28.58 -17.29
C LYS A 154 37.01 -29.18 -18.41
N GLN A 155 35.85 -28.58 -18.69
CA GLN A 155 34.98 -29.03 -19.78
C GLN A 155 35.70 -29.05 -21.13
N LYS A 156 36.52 -28.03 -21.41
CA LYS A 156 37.32 -27.99 -22.65
C LYS A 156 38.37 -29.09 -22.72
N GLN A 157 38.99 -29.43 -21.58
CA GLN A 157 39.95 -30.53 -21.50
C GLN A 157 39.24 -31.88 -21.71
N ASP A 158 38.14 -32.11 -20.99
CA ASP A 158 37.33 -33.32 -21.09
C ASP A 158 36.81 -33.53 -22.53
N GLU A 159 36.38 -32.45 -23.22
CA GLU A 159 35.97 -32.51 -24.62
C GLU A 159 37.14 -32.85 -25.56
N ALA A 160 38.32 -32.26 -25.33
CA ALA A 160 39.50 -32.56 -26.14
C ALA A 160 39.96 -34.02 -25.99
N ASP A 161 39.89 -34.56 -24.77
CA ASP A 161 40.26 -35.95 -24.51
C ASP A 161 39.22 -36.93 -25.09
N ALA A 162 37.92 -36.61 -24.98
CA ALA A 162 36.87 -37.39 -25.65
C ALA A 162 37.04 -37.40 -27.18
N ARG A 163 37.41 -36.26 -27.80
CA ARG A 163 37.71 -36.20 -29.23
C ARG A 163 38.88 -37.10 -29.61
N ARG A 164 39.96 -37.10 -28.82
CA ARG A 164 41.12 -37.99 -29.04
C ARG A 164 40.75 -39.46 -28.93
N GLU A 165 39.92 -39.83 -27.96
CA GLU A 165 39.46 -41.21 -27.77
C GLU A 165 38.59 -41.68 -28.96
N VAL A 166 37.70 -40.81 -29.43
CA VAL A 166 36.90 -41.08 -30.64
C VAL A 166 37.78 -41.22 -31.88
N GLU A 167 38.78 -40.35 -32.06
CA GLU A 167 39.72 -40.46 -33.18
C GLU A 167 40.56 -41.75 -33.11
N ALA A 168 41.04 -42.13 -31.92
CA ALA A 168 41.80 -43.36 -31.72
C ALA A 168 40.96 -44.62 -31.99
N SER A 169 39.71 -44.64 -31.52
CA SER A 169 38.79 -45.74 -31.79
C SER A 169 38.44 -45.84 -33.28
N PHE A 170 38.23 -44.71 -33.95
CA PHE A 170 37.99 -44.67 -35.40
C PHE A 170 39.18 -45.19 -36.22
N GLN A 171 40.41 -44.81 -35.85
CA GLN A 171 41.61 -45.35 -36.50
C GLN A 171 41.76 -46.85 -36.30
N THR A 172 41.42 -47.35 -35.10
CA THR A 172 41.46 -48.78 -34.79
C THR A 172 40.43 -49.54 -35.62
N LEU A 173 39.17 -49.10 -35.63
CA LEU A 173 38.11 -49.67 -36.46
C LEU A 173 38.48 -49.68 -37.94
N ARG A 174 39.14 -48.62 -38.43
CA ARG A 174 39.59 -48.56 -39.83
C ARG A 174 40.65 -49.64 -40.14
N ARG A 175 41.60 -49.86 -39.24
CA ARG A 175 42.62 -50.93 -39.39
C ARG A 175 41.99 -52.31 -39.31
N GLU A 176 41.09 -52.53 -38.35
CA GLU A 176 40.36 -53.79 -38.19
C GLU A 176 39.50 -54.10 -39.41
N LYS A 177 38.76 -53.10 -39.94
CA LYS A 177 38.01 -53.25 -41.19
C LYS A 177 38.93 -53.66 -42.34
N GLN A 178 40.06 -52.96 -42.53
CA GLN A 178 41.02 -53.31 -43.58
C GLN A 178 41.56 -54.75 -43.43
N GLN A 179 41.85 -55.18 -42.20
CA GLN A 179 42.29 -56.56 -41.94
C GLN A 179 41.17 -57.58 -42.20
N GLN A 180 39.93 -57.27 -41.84
CA GLN A 180 38.77 -58.12 -42.13
C GLN A 180 38.52 -58.22 -43.63
N ASP A 181 38.53 -57.11 -44.36
CA ASP A 181 38.37 -57.09 -45.83
C ASP A 181 39.45 -57.94 -46.51
N GLN A 182 40.72 -57.85 -46.07
CA GLN A 182 41.82 -58.70 -46.56
C GLN A 182 41.60 -60.19 -46.26
N LYS A 183 41.16 -60.52 -45.04
CA LYS A 183 40.87 -61.92 -44.66
C LYS A 183 39.73 -62.48 -45.50
N THR A 184 38.63 -61.72 -45.66
CA THR A 184 37.49 -62.13 -46.47
C THR A 184 37.89 -62.36 -47.92
N ALA A 185 38.69 -61.47 -48.52
CA ALA A 185 39.23 -61.67 -49.86
C ALA A 185 40.07 -62.95 -49.97
N SER A 186 40.93 -63.25 -48.98
CA SER A 186 41.73 -64.49 -48.98
C SER A 186 40.87 -65.75 -48.83
N VAL A 187 39.81 -65.69 -48.03
CA VAL A 187 38.85 -66.79 -47.86
C VAL A 187 38.09 -67.02 -49.16
N GLN A 188 37.65 -65.96 -49.84
CA GLN A 188 37.00 -66.03 -51.15
C GLN A 188 37.91 -66.64 -52.22
N GLU A 189 39.19 -66.28 -52.24
CA GLU A 189 40.15 -66.87 -53.19
C GLU A 189 40.36 -68.37 -52.90
N ASN A 190 40.51 -68.74 -51.63
CA ASN A 190 40.67 -70.13 -51.23
C ASN A 190 39.40 -70.96 -51.46
N SER A 191 38.21 -70.38 -51.26
CA SER A 191 36.94 -71.05 -51.52
C SER A 191 36.75 -71.29 -53.01
N ALA A 192 37.09 -70.32 -53.87
CA ALA A 192 37.07 -70.50 -55.32
C ALA A 192 38.01 -71.64 -55.78
N LYS A 193 39.24 -71.70 -55.23
CA LYS A 193 40.18 -72.81 -55.50
C LYS A 193 39.67 -74.16 -55.01
N LEU A 194 39.01 -74.19 -53.86
CA LEU A 194 38.44 -75.42 -53.31
C LEU A 194 37.27 -75.92 -54.17
N VAL A 195 36.43 -75.00 -54.66
CA VAL A 195 35.32 -75.32 -55.57
C VAL A 195 35.85 -75.92 -56.88
N THR A 196 36.90 -75.34 -57.49
CA THR A 196 37.48 -75.90 -58.71
C THR A 196 38.07 -77.29 -58.47
N GLN A 197 38.83 -77.47 -57.39
CA GLN A 197 39.34 -78.80 -56.99
C GLN A 197 38.21 -79.81 -56.75
N TYR A 198 37.10 -79.39 -56.12
CA TYR A 198 35.95 -80.25 -55.88
C TYR A 198 35.28 -80.69 -57.19
N ARG A 199 35.10 -79.76 -58.15
CA ARG A 199 34.61 -80.08 -59.51
C ARG A 199 35.55 -81.05 -60.23
N ASP A 200 36.87 -80.83 -60.16
CA ASP A 200 37.87 -81.69 -60.81
C ASP A 200 37.88 -83.11 -60.23
N VAL A 201 37.84 -83.24 -58.89
CA VAL A 201 37.76 -84.53 -58.21
C VAL A 201 36.46 -85.26 -58.56
N HIS A 202 35.34 -84.54 -58.61
CA HIS A 202 34.07 -85.14 -59.02
C HIS A 202 34.12 -85.64 -60.47
N ALA A 203 34.62 -84.84 -61.40
CA ALA A 203 34.81 -85.26 -62.79
C ALA A 203 35.75 -86.47 -62.93
N LEU A 204 36.82 -86.53 -62.13
CA LEU A 204 37.73 -87.67 -62.11
C LEU A 204 37.03 -88.92 -61.54
N SER A 205 36.25 -88.76 -60.48
CA SER A 205 35.47 -89.86 -59.88
C SER A 205 34.44 -90.42 -60.85
N LEU A 206 33.78 -89.57 -61.66
CA LEU A 206 32.89 -90.01 -62.74
C LEU A 206 33.65 -90.80 -63.81
N LYS A 207 34.82 -90.32 -64.28
CA LYS A 207 35.66 -91.05 -65.24
C LYS A 207 36.13 -92.40 -64.72
N LEU A 208 36.59 -92.47 -63.47
CA LEU A 208 36.97 -93.74 -62.84
C LEU A 208 35.76 -94.67 -62.68
N HIS A 209 34.59 -94.12 -62.32
CA HIS A 209 33.37 -94.90 -62.20
C HIS A 209 32.92 -95.47 -63.56
N GLU A 210 33.07 -94.74 -64.66
CA GLU A 210 32.86 -95.24 -66.03
C GLU A 210 33.88 -96.34 -66.41
N GLN A 211 35.15 -96.15 -66.07
CA GLN A 211 36.20 -97.17 -66.29
C GLN A 211 36.00 -98.44 -65.45
N LEU A 212 35.43 -98.33 -64.26
CA LEU A 212 35.09 -99.48 -63.42
C LEU A 212 33.81 -100.18 -63.89
N LYS A 213 32.85 -99.43 -64.47
CA LYS A 213 31.67 -100.01 -65.13
C LYS A 213 32.04 -100.86 -66.34
N SER A 214 33.09 -100.51 -67.08
CA SER A 214 33.56 -101.30 -68.24
C SER A 214 34.33 -102.58 -67.87
N LEU A 215 34.63 -102.81 -66.59
CA LEU A 215 35.35 -103.99 -66.08
C LEU A 215 34.44 -105.02 -65.36
N GLU A 216 33.11 -104.91 -65.50
CA GLU A 216 32.10 -105.81 -64.88
C GLU A 216 32.34 -106.11 -63.38
N ALA A 217 32.69 -105.10 -62.58
CA ALA A 217 32.66 -105.24 -61.12
C ALA A 217 31.19 -105.21 -60.64
N LYS A 218 30.72 -106.32 -60.04
CA LYS A 218 29.40 -106.38 -59.39
C LYS A 218 29.43 -105.52 -58.12
N ASP A 219 28.45 -104.63 -57.99
CA ASP A 219 28.22 -103.66 -56.91
C ASP A 219 29.15 -102.43 -56.85
N LEU A 220 29.05 -101.54 -57.85
CA LEU A 220 29.59 -100.18 -57.73
C LEU A 220 28.59 -99.21 -57.08
N PRO A 221 28.98 -98.47 -56.03
CA PRO A 221 28.16 -97.40 -55.45
C PRO A 221 28.04 -96.21 -56.41
N VAL A 222 26.88 -95.54 -56.37
CA VAL A 222 26.57 -94.36 -57.21
C VAL A 222 27.39 -93.16 -56.74
N VAL A 223 28.06 -92.47 -57.67
CA VAL A 223 28.75 -91.21 -57.38
C VAL A 223 27.68 -90.13 -57.07
N PRO A 224 27.73 -89.48 -55.88
CA PRO A 224 26.77 -88.44 -55.52
C PRO A 224 26.73 -87.28 -56.54
N GLU A 225 25.53 -86.74 -56.78
CA GLU A 225 25.35 -85.58 -57.65
C GLU A 225 26.01 -84.32 -57.05
N LEU A 226 26.52 -83.45 -57.93
CA LEU A 226 27.13 -82.18 -57.52
C LEU A 226 26.01 -81.21 -57.09
N ASP A 227 26.10 -80.62 -55.89
CA ASP A 227 25.17 -79.56 -55.47
C ASP A 227 25.60 -78.22 -56.05
N ASP A 228 25.14 -77.96 -57.27
CA ASP A 228 25.44 -76.73 -58.01
C ASP A 228 24.95 -75.46 -57.31
N THR A 229 23.92 -75.55 -56.45
CA THR A 229 23.38 -74.39 -55.74
C THR A 229 24.30 -73.94 -54.61
N LEU A 230 24.83 -74.91 -53.86
CA LEU A 230 25.80 -74.65 -52.80
C LEU A 230 27.13 -74.17 -53.38
N ILE A 231 27.54 -74.73 -54.52
CA ILE A 231 28.76 -74.32 -55.21
C ILE A 231 28.66 -72.88 -55.74
N GLN A 232 27.55 -72.50 -56.36
CA GLN A 232 27.33 -71.12 -56.82
C GLN A 232 27.28 -70.12 -55.66
N ALA A 233 26.71 -70.50 -54.51
CA ALA A 233 26.69 -69.65 -53.32
C ALA A 233 28.09 -69.42 -52.71
N ILE A 234 29.01 -70.37 -52.87
CA ILE A 234 30.41 -70.25 -52.41
C ILE A 234 31.27 -69.44 -53.38
N GLU A 235 31.03 -69.56 -54.70
CA GLU A 235 31.73 -68.77 -55.72
C GLU A 235 31.27 -67.30 -55.74
N ASN A 236 29.99 -67.05 -55.45
CA ASN A 236 29.41 -65.71 -55.43
C ASN A 236 28.68 -65.45 -54.09
N PRO A 237 29.41 -65.27 -52.98
CA PRO A 237 28.80 -65.06 -51.66
C PRO A 237 28.00 -63.75 -51.55
N ASP A 238 28.24 -62.78 -52.45
CA ASP A 238 27.50 -61.52 -52.54
C ASP A 238 26.30 -61.57 -53.49
N ALA A 239 26.08 -62.70 -54.19
CA ALA A 239 24.90 -62.88 -55.02
C ALA A 239 23.68 -63.15 -54.13
N LYS A 240 22.65 -62.30 -54.23
CA LYS A 240 21.36 -62.55 -53.56
C LYS A 240 20.76 -63.86 -54.06
N PRO A 241 20.20 -64.72 -53.20
CA PRO A 241 19.65 -66.00 -53.62
C PRO A 241 18.50 -65.81 -54.61
N GLU A 242 18.62 -66.37 -55.82
CA GLU A 242 17.51 -66.49 -56.77
C GLU A 242 16.57 -67.63 -56.33
N THR A 243 15.59 -67.31 -55.50
CA THR A 243 14.45 -68.22 -55.26
C THR A 243 13.51 -68.22 -56.47
N LYS A 244 13.47 -69.32 -57.24
CA LYS A 244 12.40 -69.60 -58.21
C LYS A 244 11.42 -70.67 -57.68
N ALA A 245 10.22 -70.24 -57.31
CA ALA A 245 8.97 -71.02 -57.38
C ALA A 245 7.79 -70.02 -57.27
N LYS A 246 7.27 -69.54 -58.40
CA LYS A 246 6.05 -70.03 -59.09
C LYS A 246 4.78 -70.09 -58.23
N ASP A 247 3.94 -69.09 -58.48
CA ASP A 247 2.53 -69.21 -58.90
C ASP A 247 1.47 -69.53 -57.83
N LYS A 248 0.67 -68.50 -57.50
CA LYS A 248 -0.79 -68.60 -57.33
C LYS A 248 -1.43 -67.22 -57.47
N GLU A 249 -1.92 -66.98 -58.69
CA GLU A 249 -3.36 -66.81 -58.94
C GLU A 249 -4.11 -65.64 -58.26
N LYS A 250 -4.46 -64.67 -59.12
CA LYS A 250 -5.76 -63.96 -59.26
C LYS A 250 -6.45 -63.42 -58.00
N GLY A 251 -6.80 -62.13 -58.06
CA GLY A 251 -8.15 -61.71 -57.67
C GLY A 251 -8.29 -60.35 -56.99
N LYS A 252 -8.56 -59.34 -57.82
CA LYS A 252 -9.59 -58.31 -57.66
C LYS A 252 -9.69 -57.50 -56.35
N LYS A 253 -9.68 -56.17 -56.59
CA LYS A 253 -10.36 -55.06 -55.91
C LYS A 253 -9.68 -54.49 -54.68
#